data_AF-A0A3M1XFS4-F1
#
_entry.id   AF-A0A3M1XFS4-F1
#
_cell.length_a   1.000
_cell.length_b   1.000
_cell.length_c   1.000
_cell.angle_alpha   90.00
_cell.angle_beta   90.00
_cell.angle_gamma   90.00
#
_symmetry.space_group_name_H-M   'P 1'
#
loop_
_entity.id
_entity.type
_entity.pdbx_description
1 polymer ?
#
loop_
_entity_poly.entity_id
_entity_poly.type
_entity_poly.pdbx_seq_one_letter_code
_entity_poly.pdbx_strand_id
1 'polypeptide(L)'
;MSLKAKYWVLIIVAALFIAVLLQNTEPVTLQLLFWSVSMSLIILVFILLLLGFVLGYVSHSLITRRKASRQGAQPPTAPSGAGPGSPLP
;
A
#
# COMPACT_ATOMS: atom_id res chain seq x y z
N MET A 1 20.00 -9.23 26.53
CA MET A 1 19.37 -10.55 26.33
C MET A 1 20.19 -11.34 25.33
N SER A 2 20.62 -12.56 25.66
CA SER A 2 21.36 -13.41 24.72
C SER A 2 20.50 -13.69 23.49
N LEU A 3 21.09 -13.79 22.29
CA LEU A 3 20.33 -14.03 21.04
C LEU A 3 19.42 -15.26 21.14
N LYS A 4 19.84 -16.27 21.90
CA LYS A 4 19.07 -17.48 22.22
C LYS A 4 17.74 -17.18 22.93
N ALA A 5 17.75 -16.28 23.93
CA ALA A 5 16.54 -15.87 24.63
C ALA A 5 15.57 -15.11 23.72
N LYS A 6 16.09 -14.29 22.79
CA LYS A 6 15.25 -13.57 21.81
C LYS A 6 14.48 -14.53 20.89
N TYR A 7 15.13 -15.60 20.43
CA TYR A 7 14.46 -16.63 19.62
C TYR A 7 13.40 -17.41 20.39
N TRP A 8 13.69 -17.80 21.64
CA TRP A 8 12.71 -18.48 22.48
C TRP A 8 11.49 -17.61 22.78
N VAL A 9 11.71 -16.32 23.11
CA VAL A 9 10.61 -15.37 23.30
C VAL A 9 9.78 -15.24 22.02
N LEU A 10 10.42 -15.14 20.86
CA LEU A 10 9.71 -15.03 19.57
C LEU A 10 8.89 -16.30 19.26
N ILE A 11 9.45 -17.48 19.52
CA ILE A 11 8.74 -18.77 19.33
C ILE A 11 7.54 -18.85 20.27
N ILE A 12 7.70 -18.50 21.55
CA ILE A 12 6.62 -18.52 22.54
C ILE A 12 5.51 -17.55 22.12
N VAL A 13 5.86 -16.32 21.73
CA VAL A 13 4.89 -15.31 21.28
C VAL A 13 4.17 -15.77 20.01
N ALA A 14 4.88 -16.35 19.04
CA ALA A 14 4.28 -16.88 17.81
C ALA A 14 3.33 -18.05 18.10
N ALA A 15 3.72 -18.98 18.99
CA ALA A 15 2.88 -20.09 19.40
C ALA A 15 1.62 -19.60 20.14
N LEU A 16 1.75 -18.62 21.03
CA LEU A 16 0.63 -18.02 21.75
C LEU A 16 -0.32 -17.30 20.80
N PHE A 17 0.22 -16.57 19.83
CA PHE A 17 -0.56 -15.91 18.79
C PHE A 17 -1.38 -16.92 17.98
N ILE A 18 -0.75 -18.00 17.50
CA ILE A 18 -1.43 -19.08 16.79
C ILE A 18 -2.50 -19.73 17.68
N ALA A 19 -2.22 -19.97 18.96
CA ALA A 19 -3.19 -20.51 19.90
C ALA A 19 -4.40 -19.57 20.08
N VAL A 20 -4.18 -18.26 20.19
CA VAL A 20 -5.26 -17.27 20.24
C VAL A 20 -6.07 -17.27 18.94
N LEU A 21 -5.43 -17.37 17.78
CA LEU A 21 -6.13 -17.50 16.49
C LEU A 21 -7.01 -18.75 16.44
N LEU A 22 -6.50 -19.90 16.90
CA LEU A 22 -7.19 -21.19 16.89
C LEU A 22 -8.28 -21.29 17.97
N GLN A 23 -8.13 -20.59 19.09
CA GLN A 23 -9.17 -20.50 20.12
C GLN A 23 -10.25 -19.47 19.75
N ASN A 24 -9.87 -18.40 19.03
CA ASN A 24 -10.77 -17.38 18.49
C ASN A 24 -11.38 -17.81 17.14
N THR A 25 -11.55 -19.11 16.90
CA THR A 25 -12.23 -19.64 15.71
C THR A 25 -13.75 -19.61 15.84
N GLU A 26 -14.30 -18.65 16.58
CA GLU A 26 -15.75 -18.46 16.58
C GLU A 26 -16.15 -18.04 15.15
N PRO A 27 -16.95 -18.87 14.45
CA PRO A 27 -17.25 -18.62 13.05
C PRO A 27 -18.23 -17.44 12.94
N VAL A 28 -17.77 -16.35 12.34
CA VAL A 28 -18.62 -15.22 11.98
C VAL A 28 -19.14 -15.45 10.57
N THR A 29 -20.45 -15.33 10.41
CA THR A 29 -21.09 -15.44 9.09
C THR A 29 -21.19 -14.07 8.46
N LEU A 30 -20.51 -13.90 7.34
CA LEU A 30 -20.62 -12.72 6.49
C LEU A 30 -21.72 -12.93 5.48
N GLN A 31 -22.66 -12.00 5.45
CA GLN A 31 -23.68 -11.92 4.41
C GLN A 31 -23.29 -10.82 3.43
N LEU A 32 -22.82 -11.25 2.27
CA LEU A 32 -22.69 -10.41 1.08
C LEU A 32 -24.04 -10.42 0.33
N LEU A 33 -24.19 -9.51 -0.64
CA LEU A 33 -25.46 -9.22 -1.32
C LEU A 33 -26.25 -10.46 -1.78
N PHE A 34 -25.55 -11.54 -2.18
CA PHE A 34 -26.14 -12.86 -2.50
C PHE A 34 -25.31 -14.05 -2.00
N TRP A 35 -24.31 -13.83 -1.13
CA TRP A 35 -23.39 -14.90 -0.73
C TRP A 35 -23.19 -14.91 0.79
N SER A 36 -23.28 -16.09 1.40
CA SER A 36 -22.89 -16.30 2.79
C SER A 36 -21.56 -17.03 2.88
N VAL A 37 -20.65 -16.51 3.70
CA VAL A 37 -19.36 -17.13 3.99
C VAL A 37 -19.15 -17.14 5.49
N SER A 38 -18.92 -18.32 6.07
CA SER A 38 -18.62 -18.46 7.49
C SER A 38 -17.13 -18.72 7.67
N MET A 39 -16.46 -17.82 8.38
CA MET A 39 -15.03 -17.91 8.71
C MET A 39 -14.74 -17.17 10.02
N SER A 40 -13.56 -17.38 10.61
CA SER A 40 -13.22 -16.66 11.84
C SER A 40 -13.03 -15.16 11.57
N LEU A 41 -13.47 -14.32 12.51
CA LEU A 41 -13.38 -12.86 12.40
C LEU A 41 -11.93 -12.40 12.18
N ILE A 42 -10.96 -13.07 12.83
CA ILE A 42 -9.54 -12.72 12.70
C ILE A 42 -9.04 -12.88 11.25
N ILE A 43 -9.47 -13.93 10.54
CA ILE A 43 -9.11 -14.15 9.12
C ILE A 43 -9.72 -13.05 8.26
N LEU A 44 -10.99 -12.72 8.47
CA LEU A 44 -11.66 -11.63 7.76
C LEU A 44 -10.92 -10.31 7.94
N VAL A 45 -10.62 -9.93 9.18
CA VAL A 45 -9.92 -8.67 9.50
C VAL A 45 -8.55 -8.64 8.83
N PHE A 46 -7.81 -9.75 8.84
CA PHE A 46 -6.50 -9.84 8.20
C PHE A 46 -6.58 -9.67 6.67
N ILE A 47 -7.57 -10.30 6.03
CA ILE A 47 -7.82 -10.15 4.58
C ILE A 47 -8.18 -8.71 4.24
N LEU A 48 -9.08 -8.08 4.99
CA LEU A 48 -9.47 -6.67 4.77
C LEU A 48 -8.29 -5.72 4.94
N LEU A 49 -7.47 -5.93 5.97
CA LEU A 49 -6.28 -5.13 6.22
C LEU A 49 -5.30 -5.23 5.05
N LEU A 50 -5.02 -6.46 4.59
CA LEU A 50 -4.10 -6.71 3.49
C LEU A 50 -4.63 -6.09 2.19
N LEU A 51 -5.92 -6.25 1.91
CA LEU A 51 -6.56 -5.68 0.74
C LEU A 51 -6.53 -4.14 0.78
N GLY A 52 -6.88 -3.54 1.91
CA GLY A 52 -6.82 -2.09 2.12
C GLY A 52 -5.39 -1.53 1.98
N PHE A 53 -4.40 -2.23 2.53
CA PHE A 53 -2.99 -1.86 2.38
C PHE A 53 -2.52 -1.89 0.93
N VAL A 54 -2.83 -2.97 0.20
CA VAL A 54 -2.48 -3.11 -1.22
C VAL A 54 -3.16 -2.03 -2.05
N LEU A 55 -4.47 -1.78 -1.85
CA LEU A 55 -5.21 -0.73 -2.55
C LEU A 55 -4.63 0.66 -2.26
N GLY A 56 -4.29 0.95 -1.00
CA GLY A 56 -3.67 2.21 -0.61
C GLY A 56 -2.28 2.40 -1.26
N TYR A 57 -1.45 1.36 -1.22
CA TYR A 57 -0.12 1.37 -1.83
C TYR A 57 -0.19 1.59 -3.36
N VAL A 58 -1.07 0.86 -4.04
CA VAL A 58 -1.28 1.02 -5.49
C VAL A 58 -1.80 2.41 -5.82
N SER A 59 -2.78 2.92 -5.07
CA SER A 59 -3.33 4.27 -5.27
C SER A 59 -2.25 5.35 -5.13
N HIS A 60 -1.40 5.25 -4.10
CA HIS A 60 -0.28 6.16 -3.90
C HIS A 60 0.72 6.13 -5.07
N SER A 61 1.05 4.93 -5.56
CA SER A 61 1.94 4.74 -6.70
C SER A 61 1.40 5.39 -7.98
N LEU A 62 0.10 5.19 -8.28
CA LEU A 62 -0.54 5.77 -9.47
C LEU A 62 -0.61 7.32 -9.41
N ILE A 63 -0.94 7.88 -8.25
CA ILE A 63 -1.00 9.33 -8.04
C ILE A 63 0.39 9.96 -8.17
N THR A 64 1.42 9.32 -7.61
CA THR A 64 2.81 9.82 -7.66
C THR A 64 3.34 9.82 -9.11
N ARG A 65 3.05 8.77 -9.89
CA ARG A 65 3.42 8.69 -11.31
C ARG A 65 2.80 9.83 -12.15
N ARG A 66 1.54 10.20 -11.88
CA ARG A 66 0.87 11.31 -12.58
C ARG A 66 1.50 12.68 -12.32
N LYS A 67 2.07 12.90 -11.12
CA LYS A 67 2.78 14.16 -10.81
C LYS A 67 4.10 14.28 -11.58
N ALA A 68 4.84 13.19 -11.74
CA ALA A 68 6.10 13.19 -12.48
C ALA A 68 5.91 13.52 -13.97
N SER A 69 4.88 12.97 -14.61
CA SER A 69 4.57 13.26 -16.02
C SER A 69 4.09 14.69 -16.28
N ARG A 70 3.53 15.38 -15.27
CA ARG A 70 3.14 16.80 -15.40
C ARG A 70 4.33 17.77 -15.27
N GLN A 71 5.42 17.37 -14.63
CA GLN A 71 6.63 18.21 -14.51
C GLN A 71 7.55 18.13 -15.74
N GLY A 72 7.45 17.08 -16.56
CA GLY A 72 8.16 16.96 -17.84
C GLY A 72 7.48 17.65 -19.04
N ALA A 73 6.25 18.12 -18.90
CA ALA A 73 5.58 18.94 -19.90
C ALA A 73 6.01 20.41 -19.74
N GLN A 74 7.25 20.69 -20.14
CA GLN A 74 7.75 22.06 -20.24
C GLN A 74 6.91 22.84 -21.27
N PRO A 75 6.47 24.09 -20.98
CA PRO A 75 5.72 24.89 -21.94
C PRO A 75 6.54 25.05 -23.23
N PRO A 76 5.91 25.14 -24.41
CA PRO A 76 6.62 25.33 -25.67
C PRO A 76 7.59 26.50 -25.54
N THR A 77 8.88 26.23 -25.72
CA THR A 77 9.92 27.25 -25.73
C THR A 77 9.52 28.32 -26.73
N ALA A 78 9.34 29.55 -26.26
CA ALA A 78 9.16 30.72 -27.11
C ALA A 78 10.27 30.73 -28.18
N PRO A 79 9.94 31.08 -29.45
CA PRO A 79 10.90 30.98 -30.53
C PRO A 79 12.10 31.89 -30.24
N SER A 80 13.27 31.24 -30.11
CA SER A 80 14.58 31.85 -30.19
C SER A 80 14.72 32.47 -31.58
N GLY A 81 14.56 33.79 -31.69
CA GLY A 81 14.57 34.45 -32.99
C GLY A 81 14.12 35.91 -32.95
N ALA A 82 14.82 36.74 -32.18
CA ALA A 82 14.82 38.18 -32.41
C ALA A 82 16.23 38.70 -32.14
N GLY A 83 17.12 38.52 -33.13
CA GLY A 83 18.43 39.14 -33.11
C GLY A 83 18.25 40.67 -33.10
N PRO A 84 18.97 41.42 -32.25
CA PRO A 84 18.96 42.87 -32.36
C PRO A 84 19.66 43.23 -33.67
N GLY A 85 18.91 43.89 -34.55
CA GLY A 85 19.41 44.40 -35.82
C GLY A 85 20.69 45.23 -35.59
N SER A 86 21.74 44.85 -36.31
CA SER A 86 22.92 45.67 -36.52
C SER A 86 22.52 47.02 -37.15
N PRO A 87 23.03 48.17 -36.68
CA PRO A 87 23.03 49.37 -37.49
C PRO A 87 24.13 49.23 -38.56
N LEU A 88 23.73 49.27 -39.83
CA LEU A 88 24.62 49.48 -40.98
C LEU A 88 24.84 51.00 -41.17
N PRO A 89 25.91 51.41 -41.89
CA PRO A 89 26.94 52.38 -41.48
C PRO A 89 26.50 53.85 -41.39
#